data_AF-A0A2C5YM85-F1
#
_entry.id   AF-A0A2C5YM85-F1
#
_cell.length_a   1.000
_cell.length_b   1.000
_cell.length_c   1.000
_cell.angle_alpha   90.00
_cell.angle_beta   90.00
_cell.angle_gamma   90.00
#
_symmetry.space_group_name_H-M   'P 1'
#
loop_
_entity.id
_entity.type
_entity.pdbx_description
1 polymer ?
#
loop_
_entity_poly.entity_id
_entity_poly.type
_entity_poly.pdbx_seq_one_letter_code
_entity_poly.pdbx_strand_id
1 'polypeptide(L)'
;MIAHYKMHEESAAGPLRHAFSFTSIMRGMVVAYHVIVFFWTVTHLHYPEVGETGSGFGNKMIRAVSLPRNMASRSKQNAFTMLYSAATTFSFMDTAMYWLITRHHDMAKGDATMAASLQLEMPLIVPDPPFGDFAGAGWYKPFVMMNMHGGTSLLMIMEMLLMNSIKRPHGLAAHFLGLIVLCVMYLGWAKFGRWVTGHHAYFWLDKDEVGSQQAVLMYSTGFVSMAPLMYTLMHGLTAIREGLTRPWWRRVVHAGPRHVVIDESRD
;
A
#
# COMPACT_ATOMS: atom_id res chain seq x y z
N MET A 1 -22.81 4.61 11.79
CA MET A 1 -23.60 5.70 11.15
C MET A 1 -22.88 6.36 9.96
N ILE A 2 -21.55 6.59 9.97
CA ILE A 2 -20.81 7.13 8.80
C ILE A 2 -20.62 6.12 7.66
N ALA A 3 -20.43 4.83 7.97
CA ALA A 3 -20.43 3.79 6.94
C ALA A 3 -21.83 3.67 6.29
N HIS A 4 -22.90 3.83 7.07
CA HIS A 4 -24.26 3.92 6.53
C HIS A 4 -24.45 5.21 5.71
N TYR A 5 -23.89 6.34 6.13
CA TYR A 5 -23.96 7.60 5.39
C TYR A 5 -23.22 7.52 4.03
N LYS A 6 -21.99 6.99 3.99
CA LYS A 6 -21.24 6.81 2.73
C LYS A 6 -21.75 5.66 1.84
N MET A 7 -22.52 4.72 2.38
CA MET A 7 -23.14 3.63 1.59
C MET A 7 -24.60 3.86 1.22
N HIS A 8 -25.32 4.75 1.92
CA HIS A 8 -26.76 5.03 1.70
C HIS A 8 -27.07 6.47 1.27
N GLU A 9 -26.11 7.40 1.24
CA GLU A 9 -26.16 8.40 0.17
C GLU A 9 -25.91 7.61 -1.11
N GLU A 10 -26.99 7.30 -1.83
CA GLU A 10 -26.93 6.86 -3.21
C GLU A 10 -26.18 7.94 -4.01
N SER A 11 -24.85 7.83 -4.03
CA SER A 11 -24.02 8.59 -4.94
C SER A 11 -24.60 8.30 -6.32
N ALA A 12 -25.13 9.33 -6.98
CA ALA A 12 -25.73 9.27 -8.31
C ALA A 12 -24.83 8.55 -9.36
N ALA A 13 -23.54 8.38 -9.05
CA ALA A 13 -22.53 7.63 -9.79
C ALA A 13 -22.62 6.09 -9.73
N GLY A 14 -23.43 5.50 -8.84
CA GLY A 14 -23.52 4.05 -8.63
C GLY A 14 -22.26 3.38 -8.03
N PRO A 15 -22.32 2.08 -7.70
CA PRO A 15 -21.21 1.35 -7.05
C PRO A 15 -19.97 1.21 -7.93
N LEU A 16 -20.13 1.37 -9.25
CA LEU A 16 -19.06 1.24 -10.24
C LEU A 16 -17.95 2.28 -10.04
N ARG A 17 -18.25 3.45 -9.47
CA ARG A 17 -17.27 4.50 -9.17
C ARG A 17 -16.12 3.99 -8.29
N HIS A 18 -16.40 3.06 -7.37
CA HIS A 18 -15.37 2.52 -6.48
C HIS A 18 -14.30 1.73 -7.23
N ALA A 19 -14.60 1.13 -8.39
CA ALA A 19 -13.62 0.42 -9.21
C ALA A 19 -12.54 1.33 -9.82
N PHE A 20 -12.83 2.64 -9.92
CA PHE A 20 -11.90 3.65 -10.45
C PHE A 20 -11.12 4.39 -9.37
N SER A 21 -11.40 4.12 -8.09
CA SER A 21 -10.65 4.70 -6.97
C SER A 21 -9.28 4.06 -6.82
N PHE A 22 -8.25 4.88 -6.61
CA PHE A 22 -6.90 4.43 -6.28
C PHE A 22 -6.88 3.49 -5.09
N THR A 23 -7.64 3.82 -4.03
CA THR A 23 -7.73 3.02 -2.81
C THR A 23 -8.20 1.59 -3.12
N SER A 24 -9.17 1.43 -4.01
CA SER A 24 -9.67 0.10 -4.41
C SER A 24 -8.64 -0.69 -5.20
N ILE A 25 -7.93 -0.04 -6.14
CA ILE A 25 -6.87 -0.68 -6.93
C ILE A 25 -5.73 -1.10 -6.02
N MET A 26 -5.27 -0.21 -5.15
CA MET A 26 -4.24 -0.48 -4.14
C MET A 26 -4.63 -1.66 -3.26
N ARG A 27 -5.86 -1.69 -2.73
CA ARG A 27 -6.37 -2.82 -1.94
C ARG A 27 -6.40 -4.10 -2.74
N GLY A 28 -6.83 -4.05 -4.00
CA GLY A 28 -6.78 -5.18 -4.92
C GLY A 28 -5.36 -5.73 -5.10
N MET A 29 -4.37 -4.84 -5.23
CA MET A 29 -2.96 -5.22 -5.32
C MET A 29 -2.43 -5.85 -4.02
N VAL A 30 -2.80 -5.29 -2.86
CA VAL A 30 -2.45 -5.84 -1.54
C VAL A 30 -3.06 -7.23 -1.36
N VAL A 31 -4.34 -7.41 -1.69
CA VAL A 31 -5.01 -8.72 -1.65
C VAL A 31 -4.33 -9.69 -2.60
N ALA A 32 -4.05 -9.29 -3.84
CA ALA A 32 -3.36 -10.14 -4.81
C ALA A 32 -1.99 -10.58 -4.30
N TYR A 33 -1.20 -9.66 -3.73
CA TYR A 33 0.09 -9.97 -3.11
C TYR A 33 -0.06 -11.00 -1.99
N HIS A 34 -0.97 -10.78 -1.04
CA HIS A 34 -1.14 -11.69 0.10
C HIS A 34 -1.70 -13.05 -0.31
N VAL A 35 -2.58 -13.11 -1.30
CA VAL A 35 -3.08 -14.37 -1.85
C VAL A 35 -1.94 -15.17 -2.47
N ILE A 36 -1.08 -14.52 -3.28
CA ILE A 36 0.09 -15.16 -3.88
C ILE A 36 1.03 -15.69 -2.78
N VAL A 37 1.38 -14.85 -1.80
CA VAL A 37 2.30 -15.24 -0.71
C VAL A 37 1.70 -16.32 0.18
N PHE A 38 0.40 -16.25 0.51
CA PHE A 38 -0.30 -17.27 1.29
C PHE A 38 -0.18 -18.64 0.63
N PHE A 39 -0.51 -18.71 -0.65
CA PHE A 39 -0.40 -19.93 -1.44
C PHE A 39 1.05 -20.43 -1.54
N TRP A 40 2.02 -19.53 -1.66
CA TRP A 40 3.44 -19.87 -1.64
C TRP A 40 3.89 -20.44 -0.29
N THR A 41 3.42 -19.88 0.81
CA THR A 41 3.72 -20.38 2.15
C THR A 41 3.13 -21.77 2.36
N VAL A 42 1.85 -21.97 1.99
CA VAL A 42 1.17 -23.27 2.10
C VAL A 42 1.88 -24.34 1.27
N THR A 43 2.24 -24.02 0.02
CA THR A 43 2.91 -24.98 -0.86
C THR A 43 4.31 -25.34 -0.38
N HIS A 44 5.10 -24.40 0.15
CA HIS A 44 6.40 -24.73 0.73
C HIS A 44 6.31 -25.54 2.01
N LEU A 45 5.30 -25.29 2.85
CA LEU A 45 5.15 -25.99 4.12
C LEU A 45 4.71 -27.45 3.91
N HIS A 46 3.80 -27.69 2.97
CA HIS A 46 3.20 -29.01 2.77
C HIS A 46 3.80 -29.81 1.60
N TYR A 47 4.43 -29.16 0.63
CA TYR A 47 4.99 -29.80 -0.57
C TYR A 47 6.42 -29.28 -0.83
N PRO A 48 7.38 -29.54 0.06
CA PRO A 48 8.76 -29.06 -0.09
C PRO A 48 9.43 -29.58 -1.37
N GLU A 49 9.02 -30.75 -1.89
CA GLU A 49 9.58 -31.41 -3.06
C GLU A 49 8.59 -31.47 -4.24
N VAL A 50 8.19 -30.30 -4.75
CA VAL A 50 7.31 -30.14 -5.92
C VAL A 50 7.86 -30.81 -7.21
N GLY A 51 9.10 -31.30 -7.18
CA GLY A 51 9.78 -31.93 -8.31
C GLY A 51 9.62 -33.45 -8.43
N GLU A 52 9.21 -34.15 -7.38
CA GLU A 52 9.18 -35.63 -7.34
C GLU A 52 7.76 -36.20 -7.48
N THR A 53 6.76 -35.33 -7.45
CA THR A 53 5.36 -35.70 -7.49
C THR A 53 4.87 -35.75 -8.95
N GLY A 54 4.30 -36.90 -9.37
CA GLY A 54 3.99 -37.29 -10.76
C GLY A 54 3.07 -36.37 -11.62
N SER A 55 2.61 -36.85 -12.77
CA SER A 55 2.01 -36.01 -13.84
C SER A 55 0.52 -35.60 -13.68
N GLY A 56 -0.04 -35.68 -12.46
CA GLY A 56 -1.48 -35.44 -12.21
C GLY A 56 -1.94 -33.97 -12.26
N PHE A 57 -3.26 -33.75 -12.43
CA PHE A 57 -3.89 -32.42 -12.38
C PHE A 57 -3.60 -31.67 -11.07
N GLY A 58 -3.62 -32.39 -9.94
CA GLY A 58 -3.22 -31.85 -8.63
C GLY A 58 -1.79 -31.31 -8.63
N ASN A 59 -0.84 -32.00 -9.27
CA ASN A 59 0.54 -31.52 -9.37
C ASN A 59 0.72 -30.37 -10.36
N LYS A 60 -0.11 -30.27 -11.40
CA LYS A 60 -0.16 -29.05 -12.23
C LYS A 60 -0.63 -27.85 -11.43
N MET A 61 -1.64 -28.03 -10.58
CA MET A 61 -2.15 -26.99 -9.69
C MET A 61 -1.13 -26.61 -8.63
N ILE A 62 -0.53 -27.59 -7.93
CA ILE A 62 0.54 -27.36 -6.97
C ILE A 62 1.72 -26.67 -7.65
N ARG A 63 2.09 -27.01 -8.88
CA ARG A 63 3.19 -26.37 -9.61
C ARG A 63 2.89 -24.94 -10.08
N ALA A 64 1.64 -24.63 -10.38
CA ALA A 64 1.20 -23.27 -10.73
C ALA A 64 1.19 -22.35 -9.50
N VAL A 65 0.86 -22.93 -8.34
CA VAL A 65 0.68 -22.24 -7.06
C VAL A 65 1.97 -22.26 -6.23
N SER A 66 2.87 -23.22 -6.46
CA SER A 66 4.19 -23.25 -5.84
C SER A 66 5.05 -22.13 -6.38
N LEU A 67 5.91 -21.58 -5.52
CA LEU A 67 6.98 -20.69 -5.95
C LEU A 67 7.71 -21.36 -7.12
N PRO A 68 7.88 -20.68 -8.26
CA PRO A 68 8.56 -21.30 -9.38
C PRO A 68 9.91 -21.79 -8.87
N ARG A 69 10.17 -23.11 -8.99
CA ARG A 69 11.55 -23.66 -8.94
C ARG A 69 12.47 -22.85 -9.88
N ASN A 70 11.84 -22.21 -10.87
CA ASN A 70 12.37 -21.26 -11.84
C ASN A 70 12.08 -19.77 -11.50
N MET A 71 12.22 -19.35 -10.23
CA MET A 71 12.57 -17.96 -9.91
C MET A 71 13.91 -17.58 -10.58
N ALA A 72 14.68 -18.53 -11.13
CA ALA A 72 15.83 -18.22 -12.00
C ALA A 72 15.47 -17.35 -13.23
N SER A 73 14.20 -17.27 -13.67
CA SER A 73 13.81 -16.29 -14.69
C SER A 73 13.69 -14.88 -14.10
N ARG A 74 14.61 -14.00 -14.51
CA ARG A 74 14.70 -12.60 -14.07
C ARG A 74 13.40 -11.82 -14.26
N SER A 75 12.61 -12.12 -15.29
CA SER A 75 11.35 -11.42 -15.58
C SER A 75 10.27 -11.69 -14.52
N LYS A 76 10.07 -12.95 -14.11
CA LYS A 76 9.07 -13.30 -13.08
C LYS A 76 9.44 -12.76 -11.71
N GLN A 77 10.74 -12.81 -11.37
CA GLN A 77 11.27 -12.15 -10.17
C GLN A 77 10.96 -10.65 -10.19
N ASN A 78 11.31 -9.97 -11.29
CA ASN A 78 11.07 -8.54 -11.42
C ASN A 78 9.57 -8.19 -11.33
N ALA A 79 8.69 -8.99 -11.94
CA ALA A 79 7.24 -8.75 -11.88
C ALA A 79 6.70 -8.88 -10.45
N PHE A 80 7.13 -9.91 -9.71
CA PHE A 80 6.72 -10.09 -8.32
C PHE A 80 7.28 -8.99 -7.40
N THR A 81 8.57 -8.65 -7.53
CA THR A 81 9.16 -7.57 -6.73
C THR A 81 8.54 -6.22 -7.06
N MET A 82 8.13 -6.01 -8.32
CA MET A 82 7.40 -4.83 -8.75
C MET A 82 5.99 -4.79 -8.16
N LEU A 83 5.26 -5.91 -8.16
CA LEU A 83 3.94 -6.02 -7.51
C LEU A 83 4.03 -5.69 -6.02
N TYR A 84 4.99 -6.29 -5.31
CA TYR A 84 5.21 -6.02 -3.91
C TYR A 84 5.58 -4.54 -3.64
N SER A 85 6.51 -4.00 -4.43
CA SER A 85 6.90 -2.59 -4.34
C SER A 85 5.70 -1.68 -4.56
N ALA A 86 4.90 -1.93 -5.60
CA ALA A 86 3.72 -1.14 -5.90
C ALA A 86 2.64 -1.27 -4.82
N ALA A 87 2.32 -2.47 -4.34
CA ALA A 87 1.35 -2.67 -3.25
C ALA A 87 1.76 -1.92 -1.97
N THR A 88 3.06 -1.96 -1.62
CA THR A 88 3.61 -1.26 -0.46
C THR A 88 3.59 0.26 -0.65
N THR A 89 4.18 0.75 -1.72
CA THR A 89 4.27 2.18 -2.04
C THR A 89 2.89 2.80 -2.17
N PHE A 90 1.95 2.13 -2.85
CA PHE A 90 0.60 2.64 -3.02
C PHE A 90 -0.19 2.66 -1.71
N SER A 91 0.06 1.71 -0.81
CA SER A 91 -0.53 1.76 0.54
C SER A 91 -0.06 3.02 1.30
N PHE A 92 1.22 3.36 1.22
CA PHE A 92 1.76 4.59 1.82
C PHE A 92 1.25 5.86 1.14
N MET A 93 1.13 5.84 -0.18
CA MET A 93 0.52 6.93 -0.93
C MET A 93 -0.93 7.16 -0.52
N ASP A 94 -1.75 6.11 -0.38
CA ASP A 94 -3.16 6.24 0.04
C ASP A 94 -3.27 6.87 1.44
N THR A 95 -2.45 6.39 2.39
CA THR A 95 -2.36 6.97 3.73
C THR A 95 -1.95 8.43 3.67
N ALA A 96 -0.86 8.76 2.97
CA ALA A 96 -0.38 10.13 2.86
C ALA A 96 -1.41 11.05 2.18
N MET A 97 -2.03 10.62 1.09
CA MET A 97 -3.05 11.39 0.39
C MET A 97 -4.27 11.68 1.25
N TYR A 98 -4.73 10.70 2.03
CA TYR A 98 -5.87 10.93 2.89
C TYR A 98 -5.50 11.89 4.03
N TRP A 99 -4.47 11.56 4.80
CA TRP A 99 -4.14 12.29 6.02
C TRP A 99 -3.54 13.67 5.78
N LEU A 100 -2.79 13.86 4.69
CA LEU A 100 -2.11 15.12 4.41
C LEU A 100 -2.90 16.03 3.46
N ILE A 101 -3.68 15.47 2.52
CA ILE A 101 -4.33 16.26 1.47
C ILE A 101 -5.85 16.25 1.62
N THR A 102 -6.47 15.07 1.53
CA THR A 102 -7.93 14.93 1.40
C THR A 102 -8.64 15.35 2.67
N ARG A 103 -8.15 14.94 3.84
CA ARG A 103 -8.77 15.29 5.12
C ARG A 103 -8.76 16.79 5.39
N HIS A 104 -7.64 17.48 5.13
CA HIS A 104 -7.56 18.93 5.31
C HIS A 104 -8.49 19.68 4.34
N HIS A 105 -8.62 19.19 3.10
CA HIS A 105 -9.56 19.75 2.13
C HIS A 105 -11.03 19.58 2.59
N ASP A 106 -11.40 18.38 3.05
CA ASP A 106 -12.75 18.10 3.53
C ASP A 106 -13.12 18.95 4.76
N MET A 107 -12.16 19.15 5.68
CA MET A 107 -12.34 20.02 6.85
C MET A 107 -12.54 21.48 6.43
N ALA A 108 -11.66 22.02 5.57
CA ALA A 108 -11.75 23.39 5.09
C ALA A 108 -13.08 23.67 4.35
N LYS A 109 -13.59 22.70 3.59
CA LYS A 109 -14.89 22.81 2.91
C LYS A 109 -16.04 22.83 3.92
N GLY A 110 -15.98 21.99 4.95
CA GLY A 110 -16.95 21.98 6.06
C GLY A 110 -17.00 23.33 6.79
N ASP A 111 -15.84 23.88 7.14
CA ASP A 111 -15.74 25.18 7.81
C ASP A 111 -16.26 26.32 6.94
N ALA A 112 -15.95 26.30 5.63
CA ALA A 112 -16.47 27.28 4.68
C ALA A 112 -18.00 27.21 4.56
N THR A 113 -18.58 26.01 4.52
CA THR A 113 -20.05 25.85 4.52
C THR A 113 -20.70 26.33 5.81
N MET A 114 -20.08 26.09 6.95
CA MET A 114 -20.56 26.58 8.25
C MET A 114 -20.47 28.11 8.31
N ALA A 115 -19.35 28.70 7.93
CA ALA A 115 -19.18 30.16 7.88
C ALA A 115 -20.19 30.84 6.95
N ALA A 116 -20.45 30.24 5.78
CA ALA A 116 -21.49 30.71 4.86
C ALA A 116 -22.90 30.62 5.47
N SER A 117 -23.22 29.52 6.16
CA SER A 117 -24.51 29.37 6.86
C SER A 117 -24.70 30.37 8.01
N LEU A 118 -23.60 30.81 8.62
CA LEU A 118 -23.58 31.78 9.71
C LEU A 118 -23.38 33.23 9.24
N GLN A 119 -23.33 33.47 7.92
CA GLN A 119 -23.10 34.80 7.32
C GLN A 119 -21.84 35.50 7.85
N LEU A 120 -20.81 34.74 8.24
CA LEU A 120 -19.55 35.31 8.71
C LEU A 120 -18.73 35.78 7.51
N GLU A 121 -18.40 37.07 7.46
CA GLU A 121 -17.67 37.69 6.33
C GLU A 121 -16.23 37.17 6.16
N MET A 122 -15.66 36.54 7.18
CA MET A 122 -14.39 35.83 7.08
C MET A 122 -14.44 34.51 7.86
N PRO A 123 -14.11 33.37 7.25
CA PRO A 123 -13.83 32.16 8.01
C PRO A 123 -12.56 32.42 8.82
N LEU A 124 -12.70 32.45 10.15
CA LEU A 124 -11.56 32.43 11.05
C LEU A 124 -10.84 31.09 10.85
N ILE A 125 -9.75 31.08 10.08
CA ILE A 125 -8.89 29.91 9.91
C ILE A 125 -8.12 29.73 11.21
N VAL A 126 -8.74 29.11 12.20
CA VAL A 126 -8.03 28.57 13.36
C VAL A 126 -7.37 27.28 12.88
N PRO A 127 -6.05 27.10 13.03
CA PRO A 127 -5.45 25.80 12.81
C PRO A 127 -6.06 24.82 13.80
N ASP A 128 -6.93 23.94 13.31
CA ASP A 128 -7.51 22.90 14.15
C ASP A 128 -6.40 22.01 14.72
N PRO A 129 -6.51 21.60 16.00
CA PRO A 129 -5.55 20.66 16.57
C PRO A 129 -5.48 19.38 15.72
N PRO A 130 -4.30 18.73 15.64
CA PRO A 130 -4.21 17.45 14.94
C PRO A 130 -5.21 16.49 15.60
N PHE A 131 -6.15 15.98 14.81
CA PHE A 131 -7.26 15.10 15.29
C PHE A 131 -8.42 15.80 16.00
N GLY A 132 -8.57 17.13 15.85
CA GLY A 132 -9.72 17.88 16.35
C GLY A 132 -11.07 17.38 15.81
N ASP A 133 -11.13 16.97 14.54
CA ASP A 133 -12.29 16.34 13.88
C ASP A 133 -12.71 14.97 14.48
N PHE A 134 -11.86 14.39 15.33
CA PHE A 134 -12.12 13.17 16.09
C PHE A 134 -12.54 13.45 17.54
N ALA A 135 -12.21 14.64 18.07
CA ALA A 135 -12.65 15.06 19.39
C ALA A 135 -14.19 15.18 19.39
N GLY A 136 -14.87 14.41 20.25
CA GLY A 136 -16.32 14.38 20.34
C GLY A 136 -17.05 13.47 19.32
N ALA A 137 -16.36 12.93 18.31
CA ALA A 137 -16.97 12.06 17.29
C ALA A 137 -17.17 10.58 17.73
N GLY A 138 -16.82 10.24 18.97
CA GLY A 138 -16.80 8.89 19.50
C GLY A 138 -15.69 8.01 18.89
N TRP A 139 -15.63 6.73 19.28
CA TRP A 139 -14.55 5.82 18.85
C TRP A 139 -14.71 5.31 17.41
N TYR A 140 -15.94 5.26 16.88
CA TYR A 140 -16.25 4.58 15.61
C TYR A 140 -15.76 5.35 14.38
N LYS A 141 -15.96 6.67 14.30
CA LYS A 141 -15.51 7.49 13.15
C LYS A 141 -13.98 7.43 12.99
N PRO A 142 -13.18 7.69 14.04
CA PRO A 142 -11.72 7.59 13.95
C PRO A 142 -11.28 6.17 13.60
N PHE A 143 -11.90 5.13 14.19
CA PHE A 143 -11.61 3.75 13.87
C PHE A 143 -11.81 3.43 12.38
N VAL A 144 -12.94 3.83 11.81
CA VAL A 144 -13.23 3.58 10.38
C VAL A 144 -12.22 4.31 9.48
N MET A 145 -11.92 5.58 9.75
CA MET A 145 -10.96 6.34 8.93
C MET A 145 -9.54 5.78 9.05
N MET A 146 -9.12 5.43 10.28
CA MET A 146 -7.82 4.81 10.54
C MET A 146 -7.70 3.45 9.86
N ASN A 147 -8.73 2.62 9.92
CA ASN A 147 -8.74 1.33 9.24
C ASN A 147 -8.77 1.50 7.71
N MET A 148 -9.54 2.48 7.21
CA MET A 148 -9.73 2.66 5.77
C MET A 148 -8.47 3.16 5.07
N HIS A 149 -7.76 4.11 5.68
CA HIS A 149 -6.61 4.78 5.07
C HIS A 149 -5.27 4.51 5.75
N GLY A 150 -5.27 4.01 6.99
CA GLY A 150 -4.05 3.60 7.72
C GLY A 150 -3.84 2.09 7.74
N GLY A 151 -4.91 1.29 7.73
CA GLY A 151 -4.84 -0.16 7.95
C GLY A 151 -3.90 -0.89 6.99
N THR A 152 -3.99 -0.63 5.69
CA THR A 152 -3.13 -1.27 4.68
C THR A 152 -1.67 -0.84 4.82
N SER A 153 -1.38 0.43 5.12
CA SER A 153 0.00 0.87 5.38
C SER A 153 0.63 0.18 6.59
N LEU A 154 -0.13 0.06 7.68
CA LEU A 154 0.32 -0.64 8.89
C LEU A 154 0.55 -2.12 8.62
N LEU A 155 -0.35 -2.76 7.87
CA LEU A 155 -0.19 -4.13 7.41
C LEU A 155 1.11 -4.29 6.61
N MET A 156 1.37 -3.42 5.64
CA MET A 156 2.59 -3.48 4.83
C MET A 156 3.86 -3.17 5.63
N ILE A 157 3.79 -2.31 6.67
CA ILE A 157 4.90 -2.10 7.61
C ILE A 157 5.17 -3.38 8.41
N MET A 158 4.14 -4.01 8.96
CA MET A 158 4.28 -5.28 9.69
C MET A 158 4.84 -6.38 8.78
N GLU A 159 4.30 -6.52 7.57
CA GLU A 159 4.80 -7.44 6.54
C GLU A 159 6.28 -7.20 6.27
N MET A 160 6.68 -5.95 6.02
CA MET A 160 8.08 -5.59 5.78
C MET A 160 8.99 -5.98 6.94
N LEU A 161 8.62 -5.59 8.15
CA LEU A 161 9.48 -5.69 9.33
C LEU A 161 9.54 -7.12 9.89
N LEU A 162 8.46 -7.88 9.81
CA LEU A 162 8.29 -9.15 10.53
C LEU A 162 8.20 -10.38 9.62
N MET A 163 7.45 -10.28 8.52
CA MET A 163 7.01 -11.46 7.76
C MET A 163 7.78 -11.66 6.45
N ASN A 164 8.45 -10.61 5.96
CA ASN A 164 9.09 -10.62 4.67
C ASN A 164 10.64 -10.62 4.77
N SER A 165 11.28 -11.45 3.95
CA SER A 165 12.74 -11.52 3.76
C SER A 165 13.21 -10.88 2.44
N ILE A 166 12.32 -10.27 1.65
CA ILE A 166 12.69 -9.63 0.38
C ILE A 166 13.77 -8.58 0.65
N LYS A 167 14.94 -8.78 0.03
CA LYS A 167 16.05 -7.84 0.01
C LYS A 167 15.79 -6.75 -1.02
N ARG A 168 16.56 -5.66 -0.95
CA ARG A 168 16.50 -4.58 -1.95
C ARG A 168 16.65 -5.14 -3.37
N PRO A 169 15.74 -4.84 -4.31
CA PRO A 169 15.81 -5.36 -5.66
C PRO A 169 17.06 -4.80 -6.36
N HIS A 170 17.73 -5.64 -7.16
CA HIS A 170 18.95 -5.26 -7.88
C HIS A 170 18.72 -4.15 -8.94
N GLY A 171 17.47 -3.89 -9.34
CA GLY A 171 17.09 -2.86 -10.31
C GLY A 171 16.25 -1.75 -9.69
N LEU A 172 16.83 -0.94 -8.79
CA LEU A 172 16.13 0.17 -8.12
C LEU A 172 15.52 1.14 -9.13
N ALA A 173 16.29 1.60 -10.11
CA ALA A 173 15.83 2.55 -11.13
C ALA A 173 14.64 2.02 -11.95
N ALA A 174 14.63 0.72 -12.28
CA ALA A 174 13.53 0.10 -13.00
C ALA A 174 12.24 0.08 -12.16
N HIS A 175 12.34 -0.12 -10.84
CA HIS A 175 11.18 -0.05 -9.94
C HIS A 175 10.70 1.39 -9.77
N PHE A 176 11.61 2.36 -9.63
CA PHE A 176 11.26 3.79 -9.61
C PHE A 176 10.48 4.20 -10.86
N LEU A 177 10.99 3.87 -12.04
CA LEU A 177 10.32 4.18 -13.31
C LEU A 177 9.00 3.42 -13.43
N GLY A 178 8.98 2.14 -13.06
CA GLY A 178 7.77 1.33 -13.07
C GLY A 178 6.66 1.93 -12.20
N LEU A 179 6.99 2.46 -11.02
CA LEU A 179 6.01 3.06 -10.11
C LEU A 179 5.44 4.35 -10.71
N ILE A 180 6.29 5.19 -11.30
CA ILE A 180 5.87 6.39 -12.04
C ILE A 180 4.92 6.02 -13.17
N VAL A 181 5.27 5.01 -13.98
CA VAL A 181 4.43 4.53 -15.08
C VAL A 181 3.09 4.03 -14.56
N LEU A 182 3.06 3.26 -13.47
CA LEU A 182 1.81 2.79 -12.86
C LEU A 182 0.95 3.95 -12.33
N CYS A 183 1.55 4.98 -11.74
CA CYS A 183 0.82 6.19 -11.30
C CYS A 183 0.22 6.94 -12.49
N VAL A 184 0.97 7.14 -13.56
CA VAL A 184 0.47 7.77 -14.80
C VAL A 184 -0.66 6.93 -15.41
N MET A 185 -0.50 5.60 -15.43
CA MET A 185 -1.54 4.68 -15.90
C MET A 185 -2.80 4.78 -15.04
N TYR A 186 -2.67 4.92 -13.72
CA TYR A 186 -3.81 5.19 -12.85
C TYR A 186 -4.50 6.51 -13.17
N LEU A 187 -3.77 7.60 -13.46
CA LEU A 187 -4.41 8.85 -13.88
C LEU A 187 -5.23 8.67 -15.18
N GLY A 188 -4.71 7.89 -16.13
CA GLY A 188 -5.46 7.47 -17.32
C GLY A 188 -6.72 6.67 -16.96
N TRP A 189 -6.60 5.73 -16.02
CA TRP A 189 -7.73 4.93 -15.51
C TRP A 189 -8.78 5.79 -14.78
N ALA A 190 -8.35 6.76 -13.97
CA ALA A 190 -9.25 7.69 -13.28
C ALA A 190 -9.99 8.59 -14.27
N LYS A 191 -9.31 9.05 -15.34
CA LYS A 191 -9.95 9.80 -16.43
C LYS A 191 -10.98 8.94 -17.18
N PHE A 192 -10.67 7.68 -17.44
CA PHE A 192 -11.62 6.73 -18.01
C PHE A 192 -12.82 6.50 -17.07
N GLY A 193 -12.57 6.36 -15.76
CA GLY A 193 -13.62 6.28 -14.75
C GLY A 193 -14.56 7.48 -14.73
N ARG A 194 -14.03 8.70 -14.90
CA ARG A 194 -14.84 9.91 -15.07
C ARG A 194 -15.73 9.83 -16.30
N TRP A 195 -15.19 9.36 -17.43
CA TRP A 195 -15.97 9.22 -18.66
C TRP A 195 -17.14 8.23 -18.50
N VAL A 196 -16.94 7.13 -17.76
CA VAL A 196 -17.97 6.11 -17.53
C VAL A 196 -18.99 6.53 -16.47
N THR A 197 -18.54 7.13 -15.36
CA THR A 197 -19.38 7.37 -14.17
C THR A 197 -19.85 8.82 -14.03
N GLY A 198 -19.32 9.73 -14.85
CA GLY A 198 -19.54 11.18 -14.73
C GLY A 198 -18.81 11.83 -13.56
N HIS A 199 -18.14 11.06 -12.70
CA HIS A 199 -17.56 11.55 -11.44
C HIS A 199 -16.05 11.38 -11.40
N HIS A 200 -15.37 12.36 -10.81
CA HIS A 200 -13.93 12.28 -10.59
C HIS A 200 -13.60 11.35 -9.40
N ALA A 201 -12.49 10.63 -9.52
CA ALA A 201 -11.98 9.77 -8.45
C ALA A 201 -11.48 10.59 -7.24
N TYR A 202 -10.98 11.80 -7.50
CA TYR A 202 -10.50 12.74 -6.48
C TYR A 202 -10.93 14.16 -6.81
N PHE A 203 -11.12 14.99 -5.78
CA PHE A 203 -11.46 16.40 -5.91
C PHE A 203 -10.41 17.18 -6.73
N TRP A 204 -9.13 16.84 -6.58
CA TRP A 204 -8.03 17.52 -7.25
C TRP A 204 -7.87 17.18 -8.74
N LEU A 205 -8.65 16.23 -9.24
CA LEU A 205 -8.80 15.96 -10.68
C LEU A 205 -9.88 16.84 -11.32
N ASP A 206 -10.71 17.49 -10.50
CA ASP A 206 -11.81 18.32 -10.97
C ASP A 206 -11.40 19.77 -11.11
N LYS A 207 -11.33 20.25 -12.35
CA LYS A 207 -10.97 21.63 -12.68
C LYS A 207 -11.89 22.62 -11.98
N ASP A 208 -13.18 22.30 -11.87
CA ASP A 208 -14.17 23.22 -11.33
C ASP A 208 -14.05 23.32 -9.80
N GLU A 209 -13.56 22.27 -9.14
CA GLU A 209 -13.28 22.27 -7.70
C GLU A 209 -11.93 22.96 -7.37
N VAL A 210 -10.87 22.72 -8.15
CA VAL A 210 -9.55 23.34 -7.92
C VAL A 210 -9.34 24.68 -8.63
N GLY A 211 -10.34 25.14 -9.38
CA GLY A 211 -10.38 26.44 -10.07
C GLY A 211 -9.58 26.55 -11.37
N SER A 212 -8.61 25.67 -11.65
CA SER A 212 -7.81 25.77 -12.89
C SER A 212 -7.23 24.45 -13.39
N GLN A 213 -6.98 24.37 -14.71
CA GLN A 213 -6.29 23.23 -15.33
C GLN A 213 -4.82 23.12 -14.87
N GLN A 214 -4.19 24.26 -14.56
CA GLN A 214 -2.83 24.28 -14.01
C GLN A 214 -2.78 23.65 -12.61
N ALA A 215 -3.78 23.89 -11.77
CA ALA A 215 -3.89 23.25 -10.46
C ALA A 215 -4.07 21.74 -10.59
N VAL A 216 -4.96 21.26 -11.47
CA VAL A 216 -5.13 19.82 -11.75
C VAL A 216 -3.80 19.19 -12.18
N LEU A 217 -3.05 19.86 -13.06
CA LEU A 217 -1.73 19.39 -13.50
C LEU A 217 -0.71 19.34 -12.35
N MET A 218 -0.69 20.35 -11.48
CA MET A 218 0.19 20.37 -10.31
C MET A 218 -0.14 19.23 -9.32
N TYR A 219 -1.41 19.02 -8.99
CA TYR A 219 -1.82 17.90 -8.14
C TYR A 219 -1.49 16.54 -8.77
N SER A 220 -1.72 16.38 -10.07
CA SER A 220 -1.38 15.16 -10.79
C SER A 220 0.13 14.89 -10.79
N THR A 221 0.94 15.94 -10.95
CA THR A 221 2.41 15.85 -10.86
C THR A 221 2.85 15.50 -9.44
N GLY A 222 2.23 16.09 -8.42
CA GLY A 222 2.45 15.76 -7.01
C GLY A 222 2.10 14.30 -6.69
N PHE A 223 0.99 13.80 -7.22
CA PHE A 223 0.60 12.40 -7.07
C PHE A 223 1.66 11.45 -7.67
N VAL A 224 2.16 11.74 -8.88
CA VAL A 224 3.19 10.93 -9.53
C VAL A 224 4.53 11.03 -8.81
N SER A 225 4.93 12.21 -8.34
CA SER A 225 6.20 12.42 -7.63
C SER A 225 6.20 11.83 -6.21
N MET A 226 5.03 11.62 -5.62
CA MET A 226 4.88 10.98 -4.32
C MET A 226 5.25 9.48 -4.37
N ALA A 227 5.11 8.80 -5.50
CA ALA A 227 5.50 7.38 -5.62
C ALA A 227 7.00 7.15 -5.33
N PRO A 228 7.95 7.86 -5.97
CA PRO A 228 9.36 7.83 -5.60
C PRO A 228 9.64 8.12 -4.11
N LEU A 229 8.92 9.09 -3.52
CA LEU A 229 9.08 9.46 -2.12
C LEU A 229 8.67 8.31 -1.19
N MET A 230 7.50 7.72 -1.42
CA MET A 230 6.99 6.59 -0.65
C MET A 230 7.79 5.30 -0.89
N TYR A 231 8.36 5.13 -2.08
CA TYR A 231 9.29 4.03 -2.35
C TYR A 231 10.61 4.19 -1.58
N THR A 232 11.08 5.43 -1.41
CA THR A 232 12.25 5.72 -0.57
C THR A 232 11.96 5.40 0.91
N LEU A 233 10.75 5.73 1.40
CA LEU A 233 10.30 5.35 2.74
C LEU A 233 10.29 3.82 2.93
N MET A 234 9.75 3.08 1.96
CA MET A 234 9.79 1.60 1.95
C MET A 234 11.23 1.07 2.07
N HIS A 235 12.19 1.64 1.34
CA HIS A 235 13.60 1.26 1.46
C HIS A 235 14.22 1.62 2.81
N GLY A 236 13.84 2.76 3.39
CA GLY A 236 14.24 3.16 4.74
C GLY A 236 13.81 2.13 5.78
N LEU A 237 12.55 1.70 5.75
CA LEU A 237 12.02 0.66 6.64
C LEU A 237 12.71 -0.69 6.43
N THR A 238 12.97 -1.06 5.17
CA THR A 238 13.72 -2.27 4.82
C THR A 238 15.15 -2.21 5.39
N ALA A 239 15.80 -1.05 5.32
CA ALA A 239 17.13 -0.83 5.87
C ALA A 239 17.15 -1.00 7.40
N ILE A 240 16.15 -0.44 8.10
CA ILE A 240 16.01 -0.58 9.55
C ILE A 240 15.91 -2.06 9.93
N ARG A 241 15.04 -2.84 9.28
CA ARG A 241 14.92 -4.28 9.50
C ARG A 241 16.23 -5.03 9.28
N GLU A 242 16.91 -4.77 8.16
CA GLU A 242 18.22 -5.39 7.88
C GLU A 242 19.25 -5.02 8.96
N GLY A 243 19.22 -3.78 9.46
CA GLY A 243 20.04 -3.31 10.57
C GLY A 243 19.75 -4.02 11.89
N LEU A 244 18.49 -4.30 12.20
CA LEU A 244 18.07 -4.98 13.43
C LEU A 244 18.40 -6.48 13.42
N THR A 245 18.32 -7.12 12.25
CA THR A 245 18.51 -8.59 12.10
C THR A 245 19.98 -9.00 11.94
N ARG A 246 20.84 -8.14 11.36
CA ARG A 246 22.27 -8.41 11.15
C ARG A 246 23.11 -8.69 12.41
N PRO A 247 22.95 -7.97 13.54
CA PRO A 247 23.73 -8.18 14.76
C PRO A 247 23.40 -9.49 15.48
N TRP A 248 22.19 -10.01 15.32
CA TRP A 248 21.80 -11.30 15.89
C TRP A 248 22.45 -12.46 15.14
N TRP A 249 22.41 -12.44 13.80
CA TRP A 249 23.04 -13.47 12.97
C TRP A 249 24.56 -13.54 13.17
N ARG A 250 25.24 -12.40 13.25
CA ARG A 250 26.69 -12.37 13.53
C ARG A 250 27.05 -12.98 14.89
N ARG A 251 26.20 -12.82 15.91
CA ARG A 251 26.40 -13.44 17.23
C ARG A 251 26.19 -14.96 17.18
N VAL A 252 25.17 -15.43 16.47
CA VAL A 252 24.88 -16.87 16.35
C VAL A 252 25.94 -17.60 15.51
N VAL A 253 26.40 -16.99 14.41
CA VAL A 253 27.39 -17.62 13.51
C VAL A 253 28.81 -17.54 14.05
N HIS A 254 29.18 -16.47 14.78
CA HIS A 254 30.50 -16.40 15.44
C HIS A 254 30.55 -17.13 16.78
N ALA A 255 29.41 -17.44 17.40
CA ALA A 255 29.31 -18.39 18.51
C ALA A 255 29.21 -19.83 18.00
N GLY A 256 30.02 -20.19 16.98
CA GLY A 256 30.03 -21.50 16.34
C GLY A 256 29.99 -22.65 17.36
N PRO A 257 29.50 -23.84 16.97
CA PRO A 257 29.27 -24.94 17.90
C PRO A 257 30.54 -25.12 18.72
N ARG A 258 30.43 -24.92 20.05
CA ARG A 258 31.53 -25.27 20.94
C ARG A 258 31.74 -26.76 20.70
N HIS A 259 32.82 -27.10 20.00
CA HIS A 259 33.29 -28.46 19.94
C HIS A 259 33.44 -28.89 21.40
N VAL A 260 32.53 -29.74 21.85
CA VAL A 260 32.73 -30.51 23.07
C VAL A 260 33.93 -31.39 22.74
N VAL A 261 35.10 -30.97 23.20
CA VAL A 261 36.28 -31.83 23.23
C VAL A 261 35.93 -32.92 24.24
N ILE A 262 35.50 -34.07 23.73
CA ILE A 262 35.44 -35.29 24.52
C ILE A 262 36.91 -35.68 24.73
N ASP A 263 37.37 -35.53 25.96
CA ASP A 263 38.70 -35.93 26.39
C ASP A 263 38.74 -37.47 26.45
N GLU A 264 39.12 -38.11 25.34
CA GLU A 264 39.40 -39.55 25.27
C GLU A 264 40.80 -39.85 25.84
N SER A 265 41.05 -39.47 27.10
CA SER A 265 42.29 -39.85 27.80
C SER A 265 42.07 -40.27 29.25
N ARG A 266 41.08 -41.12 29.49
CA ARG A 266 41.05 -42.03 30.65
C ARG A 266 40.34 -43.32 30.26
N ASP A 267 41.15 -44.30 29.86
CA ASP A 267 41.16 -45.67 30.41
C ASP A 267 42.41 -46.41 29.92
#